data_AF-A0A1F7R4F6-F1
#
_entry.id   AF-A0A1F7R4F6-F1
#
_cell.length_a   1.000
_cell.length_b   1.000
_cell.length_c   1.000
_cell.angle_alpha   90.00
_cell.angle_beta   90.00
_cell.angle_gamma   90.00
#
_symmetry.space_group_name_H-M   'P 1'
#
loop_
_entity.id
_entity.type
_entity.pdbx_description
1 polymer ?
#
loop_
_entity_poly.entity_id
_entity_poly.type
_entity_poly.pdbx_seq_one_letter_code
_entity_poly.pdbx_strand_id
1 'polypeptide(L)'
;MLQTLKNFWNARARKQITDPRNIGLYIFTVIVLAISWSTVKTIQTNYQLQEKVAVLEQQNKVLKLLTENIQLKNKYFETDQYLELAARQSLGLAAPGEKILLISKEVALKHIDQKLAAKTIAQAPPDDRSKIVRNLHDWRDFLLGRRLLND
;
A
#
# COMPACT_ATOMS: atom_id res chain seq x y z
N MET A 1 26.15 56.24 39.16
CA MET A 1 25.59 55.31 40.18
C MET A 1 25.11 53.95 39.63
N LEU A 2 25.31 53.62 38.35
CA LEU A 2 24.86 52.34 37.74
C LEU A 2 25.98 51.33 37.46
N GLN A 3 27.26 51.70 37.66
CA GLN A 3 28.39 50.82 37.33
C GLN A 3 28.75 49.83 38.44
N THR A 4 28.40 50.11 39.70
CA THR A 4 28.74 49.28 40.86
C THR A 4 27.84 48.03 40.99
N LEU A 5 26.60 48.09 40.51
CA LEU A 5 25.65 46.97 40.54
C LEU A 5 26.01 45.85 39.54
N LYS A 6 26.56 46.18 38.38
CA LYS A 6 26.97 45.20 37.35
C LYS A 6 28.21 44.39 37.76
N ASN A 7 29.01 44.90 38.67
CA ASN A 7 30.26 44.27 39.13
C ASN A 7 30.05 43.34 40.33
N PHE A 8 29.03 43.58 41.16
CA PHE A 8 28.74 42.75 42.33
C PHE A 8 28.21 41.36 41.98
N TRP A 9 27.31 41.28 40.98
CA TRP A 9 26.85 40.00 40.43
C TRP A 9 27.97 39.23 39.70
N ASN A 10 28.93 39.96 39.15
CA ASN A 10 30.05 39.40 38.40
C ASN A 10 31.10 38.71 39.29
N ALA A 11 31.41 39.25 40.47
CA ALA A 11 32.50 38.71 41.29
C ALA A 11 32.14 37.36 41.96
N ARG A 12 30.91 37.20 42.44
CA ARG A 12 30.43 35.96 43.06
C ARG A 12 30.19 34.85 42.04
N ALA A 13 29.54 35.20 40.93
CA ALA A 13 29.30 34.27 39.83
C ALA A 13 30.63 33.79 39.22
N ARG A 14 31.59 34.69 38.95
CA ARG A 14 32.91 34.30 38.42
C ARG A 14 33.63 33.30 39.34
N LYS A 15 33.64 33.54 40.66
CA LYS A 15 34.28 32.63 41.61
C LYS A 15 33.62 31.24 41.65
N GLN A 16 32.29 31.15 41.51
CA GLN A 16 31.59 29.86 41.45
C GLN A 16 31.76 29.13 40.12
N ILE A 17 31.90 29.86 39.01
CA ILE A 17 32.11 29.26 37.68
C ILE A 17 33.56 28.73 37.55
N THR A 18 34.53 29.40 38.17
CA THR A 18 35.95 29.01 38.16
C THR A 18 36.35 28.08 39.30
N ASP A 19 35.42 27.63 40.14
CA ASP A 19 35.70 26.69 41.22
C ASP A 19 36.08 25.32 40.62
N PRO A 20 37.26 24.75 40.93
CA PRO A 20 37.70 23.46 40.40
C PRO A 20 36.71 22.32 40.67
N ARG A 21 35.90 22.42 41.73
CA ARG A 21 34.84 21.44 42.02
C ARG A 21 33.70 21.48 41.00
N ASN A 22 33.34 22.66 40.49
CA ASN A 22 32.24 22.83 39.54
C ASN A 22 32.70 22.62 38.08
N ILE A 23 33.96 22.89 37.77
CA ILE A 23 34.54 22.65 36.43
C ILE A 23 34.38 21.19 36.01
N GLY A 24 34.64 20.24 36.92
CA GLY A 24 34.45 18.81 36.64
C GLY A 24 33.00 18.46 36.29
N LEU A 25 32.03 19.05 37.00
CA LEU A 25 30.59 18.86 36.71
C LEU A 25 30.19 19.43 35.35
N TYR A 26 30.73 20.58 34.95
CA TYR A 26 30.45 21.15 33.62
C TYR A 26 31.03 20.30 32.51
N ILE A 27 32.28 19.84 32.64
CA ILE A 27 32.91 18.94 31.65
C ILE A 27 32.10 17.66 31.52
N PHE A 28 31.72 17.05 32.66
CA PHE A 28 30.89 15.85 32.67
C PHE A 28 29.54 16.09 31.97
N THR A 29 28.88 17.22 32.26
CA THR A 29 27.60 17.58 31.63
C THR A 29 27.74 17.70 30.11
N VAL A 30 28.80 18.37 29.62
CA VAL A 30 29.07 18.49 28.18
C VAL A 30 29.30 17.13 27.54
N ILE A 31 30.06 16.24 28.19
CA ILE A 31 30.30 14.88 27.69
C ILE A 31 29.00 14.09 27.60
N VAL A 32 28.17 14.11 28.65
CA VAL A 32 26.88 13.41 28.67
C VAL A 32 25.95 13.94 27.57
N LEU A 33 25.89 15.26 27.37
CA LEU A 33 25.10 15.86 26.30
C LEU A 33 25.62 15.45 24.91
N ALA A 34 26.94 15.42 24.71
CA ALA A 34 27.55 15.00 23.45
C ALA A 34 27.24 13.53 23.12
N ILE A 35 27.35 12.64 24.11
CA ILE A 35 26.99 11.22 23.96
C ILE A 35 25.51 11.09 23.65
N SER A 36 24.65 11.75 24.43
CA SER A 36 23.19 11.70 24.25
C SER A 36 22.78 12.13 22.84
N TRP A 37 23.39 13.21 22.32
CA TRP A 37 23.14 13.68 20.96
C TRP A 37 23.57 12.67 19.89
N SER A 38 24.74 12.05 20.07
CA SER A 38 25.26 11.01 19.17
C SER A 38 24.37 9.76 19.14
N THR A 39 23.88 9.34 20.32
CA THR A 39 22.99 8.18 20.45
C THR A 39 21.66 8.43 19.72
N VAL A 40 21.04 9.60 19.93
CA VAL A 40 19.78 9.96 19.25
C VAL A 40 19.97 9.95 17.73
N LYS A 41 21.06 10.55 17.23
CA LYS A 41 21.37 10.56 15.79
C LYS A 41 21.53 9.16 15.21
N THR A 42 22.26 8.29 15.91
CA THR A 42 22.47 6.90 15.49
C THR A 42 21.16 6.13 15.44
N ILE A 43 20.31 6.27 16.46
CA ILE A 43 18.98 5.65 16.50
C ILE A 43 18.14 6.12 15.30
N GLN A 44 18.05 7.44 15.09
CA GLN A 44 17.30 8.00 13.96
C GLN A 44 17.80 7.45 12.61
N THR A 45 19.12 7.35 12.44
CA THR A 45 19.73 6.85 11.20
C THR A 45 19.40 5.37 10.97
N ASN A 46 19.48 4.56 12.02
CA ASN A 46 19.12 3.14 11.97
C ASN A 46 17.63 2.95 11.64
N TYR A 47 16.73 3.73 12.25
CA TYR A 47 15.30 3.68 11.93
C TYR A 47 15.02 4.03 10.47
N GLN A 48 15.62 5.12 9.97
CA GLN A 48 15.48 5.52 8.57
C GLN A 48 16.03 4.45 7.62
N LEU A 49 17.10 3.77 7.99
CA LEU A 49 17.65 2.68 7.19
C LEU A 49 16.72 1.47 7.18
N GLN A 50 16.17 1.07 8.34
CA GLN A 50 15.20 -0.01 8.45
C GLN A 50 13.92 0.27 7.65
N GLU A 51 13.42 1.51 7.70
CA GLU A 51 12.27 1.94 6.91
C GLU A 51 12.54 1.77 5.40
N LYS A 52 13.69 2.24 4.93
CA LYS A 52 14.09 2.08 3.51
C LYS A 52 14.19 0.61 3.12
N VAL A 53 14.78 -0.23 3.97
CA VAL A 53 14.87 -1.68 3.73
C VAL A 53 13.47 -2.30 3.63
N ALA A 54 12.58 -2.00 4.58
CA ALA A 54 11.21 -2.51 4.58
C ALA A 54 10.45 -2.12 3.30
N VAL A 55 10.58 -0.85 2.87
CA VAL A 55 9.99 -0.36 1.62
C VAL A 55 10.56 -1.10 0.40
N LEU A 56 11.87 -1.27 0.31
CA LEU A 56 12.52 -1.98 -0.79
C LEU A 56 12.13 -3.46 -0.83
N GLU A 57 12.06 -4.13 0.32
CA GLU A 57 11.61 -5.51 0.42
C GLU A 57 10.15 -5.67 -0.03
N GLN A 58 9.28 -4.75 0.36
CA GLN A 58 7.90 -4.74 -0.08
C GLN A 58 7.79 -4.54 -1.59
N GLN A 59 8.53 -3.59 -2.15
CA GLN A 59 8.59 -3.39 -3.61
C GLN A 59 9.09 -4.64 -4.33
N ASN A 60 10.12 -5.29 -3.80
CA ASN A 60 10.66 -6.53 -4.37
C ASN A 60 9.62 -7.67 -4.35
N LYS A 61 8.88 -7.82 -3.25
CA LYS A 61 7.79 -8.80 -3.14
C LYS A 61 6.69 -8.54 -4.16
N VAL A 62 6.26 -7.30 -4.33
CA VAL A 62 5.26 -6.93 -5.35
C VAL A 62 5.77 -7.25 -6.75
N LEU A 63 7.00 -6.88 -7.08
CA LEU A 63 7.60 -7.16 -8.38
C LEU A 63 7.72 -8.66 -8.67
N LYS A 64 8.06 -9.46 -7.65
CA LYS A 64 8.07 -10.93 -7.76
C LYS A 64 6.69 -11.48 -8.08
N LEU A 65 5.67 -11.09 -7.33
CA LEU A 65 4.29 -11.50 -7.58
C LEU A 65 3.80 -11.08 -8.97
N LEU A 66 4.14 -9.87 -9.43
CA LEU A 66 3.82 -9.43 -10.79
C LEU A 66 4.50 -10.31 -11.84
N THR A 67 5.78 -10.64 -11.63
CA THR A 67 6.53 -11.51 -12.54
C THR A 67 5.93 -12.91 -12.59
N GLU A 68 5.61 -13.49 -11.42
CA GLU A 68 4.94 -14.80 -11.33
C GLU A 68 3.57 -14.78 -12.01
N ASN A 69 2.79 -13.71 -11.83
CA ASN A 69 1.50 -13.56 -12.50
C ASN A 69 1.66 -13.49 -14.02
N ILE A 70 2.64 -12.75 -14.53
CA ILE A 70 2.95 -12.69 -15.96
C ILE A 70 3.35 -14.06 -16.49
N GLN A 71 4.19 -14.79 -15.76
CA GLN A 71 4.60 -16.14 -16.14
C GLN A 71 3.40 -17.10 -16.19
N LEU A 72 2.50 -17.04 -15.21
CA LEU A 72 1.27 -17.83 -15.20
C LEU A 72 0.35 -17.48 -16.38
N LYS A 73 0.22 -16.20 -16.72
CA LYS A 73 -0.55 -15.75 -17.88
C LYS A 73 0.04 -16.26 -19.19
N ASN A 74 1.37 -16.19 -19.35
CA ASN A 74 2.04 -16.71 -20.53
C ASN A 74 1.79 -18.22 -20.66
N LYS A 75 1.96 -18.98 -19.58
CA LYS A 75 1.65 -20.42 -19.56
C LYS A 75 0.19 -20.71 -19.90
N TYR A 76 -0.74 -19.90 -19.41
CA TYR A 76 -2.15 -20.03 -19.75
C TYR A 76 -2.39 -19.83 -21.26
N PHE A 77 -1.75 -18.84 -21.88
CA PHE A 77 -1.84 -18.61 -23.31
C PHE A 77 -1.18 -19.69 -24.16
N GLU A 78 -0.22 -20.41 -23.60
CA GLU A 78 0.41 -21.57 -24.24
C GLU A 78 -0.43 -22.86 -24.13
N THR A 79 -1.50 -22.87 -23.33
CA THR A 79 -2.34 -24.07 -23.21
C THR A 79 -3.12 -24.38 -24.48
N ASP A 80 -3.25 -25.66 -24.81
CA ASP A 80 -4.03 -26.13 -25.96
C ASP A 80 -5.47 -25.60 -25.92
N GLN A 81 -6.07 -25.57 -24.74
CA GLN A 81 -7.44 -25.09 -24.52
C GLN A 81 -7.60 -23.60 -24.89
N TYR A 82 -6.63 -22.77 -24.48
CA TYR A 82 -6.65 -21.35 -24.86
C TYR A 82 -6.43 -21.19 -26.35
N LEU A 83 -5.44 -21.88 -26.93
CA LEU A 83 -5.15 -21.83 -28.37
C LEU A 83 -6.35 -22.29 -29.21
N GLU A 84 -7.06 -23.33 -28.76
CA GLU A 84 -8.26 -23.84 -29.40
C GLU A 84 -9.40 -22.81 -29.35
N LEU A 85 -9.69 -22.25 -28.17
CA LEU A 85 -10.70 -21.20 -28.03
C LEU A 85 -10.36 -19.96 -28.85
N ALA A 86 -9.09 -19.55 -28.86
CA ALA A 86 -8.62 -18.44 -29.66
C ALA A 86 -8.76 -18.72 -31.16
N ALA A 87 -8.42 -19.92 -31.64
CA ALA A 87 -8.60 -20.33 -33.04
C ALA A 87 -10.09 -20.35 -33.43
N ARG A 88 -10.97 -20.84 -32.55
CA ARG A 88 -12.43 -20.82 -32.75
C ARG A 88 -12.96 -19.40 -32.89
N GLN A 89 -12.53 -18.49 -32.04
CA GLN A 89 -12.99 -17.10 -32.03
C GLN A 89 -12.42 -16.27 -33.19
N SER A 90 -11.13 -16.41 -33.48
CA SER A 90 -10.43 -15.55 -34.45
C SER A 90 -10.49 -16.07 -35.88
N LEU A 91 -10.45 -17.39 -36.06
CA LEU A 91 -10.41 -18.02 -37.38
C LEU A 91 -11.73 -18.70 -37.76
N GLY A 92 -12.70 -18.77 -36.82
CA GLY A 92 -13.95 -19.48 -37.05
C GLY A 92 -13.71 -20.95 -37.38
N LEU A 93 -12.68 -21.56 -36.78
CA LEU A 93 -12.36 -22.98 -36.96
C LEU A 93 -13.10 -23.82 -35.91
N ALA A 94 -13.38 -25.08 -36.23
CA ALA A 94 -13.93 -26.04 -35.29
C ALA A 94 -13.15 -27.35 -35.37
N ALA A 95 -13.21 -28.13 -34.30
CA ALA A 95 -12.54 -29.42 -34.27
C ALA A 95 -13.17 -30.38 -35.30
N PRO A 96 -12.42 -31.39 -35.78
CA PRO A 96 -12.97 -32.40 -36.68
C PRO A 96 -14.25 -33.04 -36.11
N GLY A 97 -15.34 -33.01 -36.88
CA GLY A 97 -16.64 -33.55 -36.46
C GLY A 97 -17.61 -32.55 -35.84
N GLU A 98 -17.18 -31.31 -35.62
CA GLU A 98 -18.05 -30.23 -35.14
C GLU A 98 -18.61 -29.36 -36.29
N LYS A 99 -19.81 -28.79 -36.09
CA LYS A 99 -20.47 -27.90 -37.06
C LYS A 99 -20.58 -26.49 -36.50
N ILE A 100 -20.06 -25.50 -37.24
CA ILE A 100 -20.12 -24.09 -36.85
C ILE A 100 -21.41 -23.46 -37.36
N LEU A 101 -22.14 -22.79 -36.48
CA LEU A 101 -23.33 -22.01 -36.79
C LEU A 101 -23.00 -20.53 -36.62
N LEU A 102 -22.83 -19.82 -37.74
CA LEU A 102 -22.68 -18.37 -37.77
C LEU A 102 -24.07 -17.73 -37.72
N ILE A 103 -24.43 -17.16 -36.58
CA ILE A 103 -25.73 -16.51 -36.38
C ILE A 103 -25.49 -15.00 -36.28
N SER A 104 -26.26 -14.20 -37.02
CA SER A 104 -26.16 -12.74 -36.91
C SER A 104 -26.61 -12.28 -35.52
N LYS A 105 -25.98 -11.24 -35.00
CA LYS A 105 -26.27 -10.70 -33.67
C LYS A 105 -27.77 -10.39 -33.50
N GLU A 106 -28.40 -9.85 -34.53
CA GLU A 106 -29.84 -9.52 -34.52
C GLU A 106 -30.72 -10.76 -34.32
N VAL A 107 -30.39 -11.88 -34.98
CA VAL A 107 -31.13 -13.12 -34.85
C VAL A 107 -30.87 -13.76 -33.48
N ALA A 108 -29.63 -13.73 -33.00
CA ALA A 108 -29.29 -14.22 -31.67
C ALA A 108 -30.08 -13.45 -30.58
N LEU A 109 -30.05 -12.11 -30.61
CA LEU A 109 -30.72 -11.26 -29.64
C LEU A 109 -32.25 -11.47 -29.59
N LYS A 110 -32.88 -11.80 -30.73
CA LYS A 110 -34.32 -12.10 -30.79
C LYS A 110 -34.72 -13.40 -30.06
N HIS A 111 -33.79 -14.33 -29.88
CA HIS A 111 -34.04 -15.65 -29.29
C HIS A 111 -33.43 -15.82 -27.90
N ILE A 112 -32.80 -14.77 -27.33
CA ILE A 112 -32.33 -14.79 -25.95
C ILE A 112 -33.53 -14.62 -25.02
N ASP A 113 -33.68 -15.56 -24.07
CA ASP A 113 -34.65 -15.38 -23.00
C ASP A 113 -34.23 -14.19 -22.12
N GLN A 114 -35.00 -13.11 -22.23
CA GLN A 114 -34.74 -11.84 -21.57
C GLN A 114 -34.74 -11.99 -20.03
N LYS A 115 -35.39 -13.03 -19.49
CA LYS A 115 -35.37 -13.35 -18.05
C LYS A 115 -34.04 -13.96 -17.61
N LEU A 116 -33.37 -14.73 -18.46
CA LEU A 116 -32.05 -15.28 -18.21
C LEU A 116 -30.97 -14.20 -18.35
N ALA A 117 -31.08 -13.36 -19.38
CA ALA A 117 -30.18 -12.22 -19.59
C ALA A 117 -30.27 -11.17 -18.48
N ALA A 118 -31.47 -10.91 -17.95
CA ALA A 118 -31.67 -10.00 -16.81
C ALA A 118 -31.06 -10.53 -15.50
N LYS A 119 -30.88 -11.86 -15.36
CA LYS A 119 -30.29 -12.47 -14.16
C LYS A 119 -28.76 -12.30 -14.12
N THR A 120 -28.10 -12.31 -15.29
CA THR A 120 -26.66 -12.08 -15.42
C THR A 120 -26.26 -10.60 -15.26
N ILE A 121 -27.21 -9.67 -15.42
CA ILE A 121 -27.01 -8.22 -15.28
C ILE A 121 -27.88 -7.67 -14.15
N ALA A 122 -28.22 -8.47 -13.15
CA ALA A 122 -28.78 -7.96 -11.91
C ALA A 122 -27.68 -7.22 -11.12
N GLN A 123 -27.16 -6.14 -11.70
CA GLN A 123 -26.44 -5.11 -11.00
C GLN A 123 -27.37 -4.63 -9.90
N ALA A 124 -26.91 -4.74 -8.66
CA ALA A 124 -27.64 -4.25 -7.50
C ALA A 124 -28.16 -2.84 -7.80
N PRO A 125 -29.41 -2.51 -7.44
CA PRO A 125 -29.99 -1.20 -7.71
C PRO A 125 -29.01 -0.11 -7.25
N PRO A 126 -28.85 0.97 -8.04
CA PRO A 126 -27.91 2.03 -7.70
C PRO A 126 -28.23 2.55 -6.30
N ASP A 127 -27.21 2.50 -5.44
CA ASP A 127 -27.35 2.86 -4.05
C ASP A 127 -27.48 4.39 -3.91
N ASP A 128 -28.70 4.85 -3.68
CA ASP A 128 -29.08 6.26 -3.50
C ASP A 128 -28.61 6.86 -2.15
N ARG A 129 -27.96 6.06 -1.29
CA ARG A 129 -27.39 6.55 -0.03
C ARG A 129 -26.23 7.51 -0.27
N SER A 130 -26.04 8.46 0.64
CA SER A 130 -24.91 9.38 0.62
C SER A 130 -23.57 8.62 0.66
N LYS A 131 -22.52 9.21 0.04
CA LYS A 131 -21.19 8.55 -0.09
C LYS A 131 -20.62 8.05 1.24
N ILE A 132 -20.88 8.78 2.34
CA ILE A 132 -20.39 8.44 3.68
C ILE A 132 -21.08 7.17 4.20
N VAL A 133 -22.41 7.08 4.05
CA VAL A 133 -23.19 5.93 4.51
C VAL A 133 -22.82 4.68 3.71
N ARG A 134 -22.62 4.82 2.40
CA ARG A 134 -22.18 3.71 1.54
C ARG A 134 -20.81 3.19 1.96
N ASN A 135 -19.82 4.07 2.13
CA ASN A 135 -18.47 3.66 2.53
C ASN A 135 -18.46 2.95 3.90
N LEU A 136 -19.21 3.44 4.89
CA LEU A 136 -19.31 2.79 6.20
C LEU A 136 -19.93 1.39 6.11
N HIS A 137 -20.97 1.24 5.30
CA HIS A 137 -21.61 -0.04 5.06
C HIS A 137 -20.67 -1.03 4.35
N ASP A 138 -19.88 -0.55 3.40
CA ASP A 138 -18.89 -1.34 2.68
C ASP A 138 -17.79 -1.85 3.60
N TRP A 139 -17.27 -0.99 4.48
CA TRP A 139 -16.30 -1.37 5.51
C TRP A 139 -16.87 -2.38 6.49
N ARG A 140 -18.10 -2.18 6.96
CA ARG A 140 -18.79 -3.13 7.84
C ARG A 140 -18.93 -4.51 7.19
N ASP A 141 -19.30 -4.55 5.92
CA ASP A 141 -19.51 -5.82 5.21
C ASP A 141 -18.21 -6.52 4.83
N PHE A 142 -17.16 -5.75 4.55
CA PHE A 142 -15.80 -6.27 4.41
C PHE A 142 -15.31 -6.92 5.72
N LEU A 143 -15.41 -6.20 6.84
CA LEU A 143 -14.96 -6.70 8.16
C LEU A 143 -15.75 -7.91 8.65
N LEU A 144 -17.01 -8.05 8.24
CA LEU A 144 -17.87 -9.17 8.60
C LEU A 144 -17.93 -10.26 7.52
N GLY A 145 -17.10 -10.18 6.48
CA GLY A 145 -16.99 -11.22 5.44
C GLY A 145 -18.24 -11.41 4.58
N ARG A 146 -19.19 -10.46 4.59
CA ARG A 146 -20.47 -10.56 3.88
C ARG A 146 -20.37 -10.37 2.36
N ARG A 147 -19.23 -9.88 1.85
CA ARG A 147 -18.99 -9.66 0.42
C ARG A 147 -18.47 -10.88 -0.35
N LEU A 148 -18.21 -12.02 0.30
CA LEU A 148 -17.57 -13.18 -0.35
C LEU A 148 -18.49 -14.05 -1.23
N LEU A 149 -19.79 -13.73 -1.37
CA LEU A 149 -20.78 -14.63 -2.00
C LEU A 149 -21.57 -14.02 -3.17
N ASN A 150 -21.24 -12.80 -3.61
CA ASN A 150 -21.95 -12.13 -4.70
C ASN A 150 -21.01 -11.70 -5.84
N ASP A 151 -20.15 -12.63 -6.30
CA ASP A 151 -19.53 -12.58 -7.63
C ASP A 151 -20.29 -13.51 -8.58
#